data_AF-A0A525HLF1-F1
#
_entry.id   AF-A0A525HLF1-F1
#
_cell.length_a   1.000
_cell.length_b   1.000
_cell.length_c   1.000
_cell.angle_alpha   90.00
_cell.angle_beta   90.00
_cell.angle_gamma   90.00
#
_symmetry.space_group_name_H-M   'P 1'
#
loop_
_entity.id
_entity.type
_entity.pdbx_description
1 polymer ?
#
loop_
_entity_poly.entity_id
_entity_poly.type
_entity_poly.pdbx_seq_one_letter_code
_entity_poly.pdbx_strand_id
1 'polypeptide(L)'
;MKNRPFRERLGFALAGWRAGWRRERSFCTQAVIGVAAAAALVVLRPAPIWWALVAMLAALILALELLNGAIEAVIDLLHPGLHDEITAAKDMVAGAVLAISAAALVVGAALAVERGPAALREWGVLR
;
A
#
# COMPACT_ATOMS: atom_id res chain seq x y z
N MET A 1 -23.90 13.30 0.49
CA MET A 1 -22.43 13.29 0.68
C MET A 1 -21.81 14.69 0.70
N LYS A 2 -22.23 15.62 -0.17
CA LYS A 2 -21.91 17.06 -0.03
C LYS A 2 -22.68 17.70 1.15
N ASN A 3 -22.06 18.69 1.82
CA ASN A 3 -22.60 19.50 2.94
C ASN A 3 -22.80 18.82 4.32
N ARG A 4 -22.13 17.69 4.60
CA ARG A 4 -22.04 17.15 5.97
C ARG A 4 -20.82 17.70 6.72
N PRO A 5 -20.89 17.85 8.06
CA PRO A 5 -19.77 18.34 8.86
C PRO A 5 -18.54 17.44 8.69
N PHE A 6 -17.34 18.04 8.76
CA PHE A 6 -16.07 17.36 8.51
C PHE A 6 -15.89 16.06 9.32
N ARG A 7 -16.36 16.04 10.57
CA ARG A 7 -16.32 14.87 11.46
C ARG A 7 -17.07 13.66 10.91
N GLU A 8 -18.25 13.87 10.32
CA GLU A 8 -19.03 12.79 9.70
C GLU A 8 -18.29 12.25 8.47
N ARG A 9 -17.69 13.13 7.66
CA ARG A 9 -16.91 12.71 6.49
C ARG A 9 -15.68 11.89 6.87
N LEU A 10 -14.99 12.26 7.95
CA LEU A 10 -13.89 11.47 8.51
C LEU A 10 -14.40 10.10 8.99
N GLY A 11 -15.57 10.05 9.63
CA GLY A 11 -16.21 8.80 10.03
C GLY A 11 -16.42 7.84 8.86
N PHE A 12 -16.90 8.35 7.72
CA PHE A 12 -17.07 7.54 6.51
C PHE A 12 -15.73 7.08 5.91
N ALA A 13 -14.71 7.94 5.88
CA ALA A 13 -13.38 7.56 5.40
C ALA A 13 -12.77 6.43 6.26
N LEU A 14 -12.88 6.55 7.58
CA LEU A 14 -12.44 5.50 8.52
C LEU A 14 -13.24 4.21 8.38
N ALA A 15 -14.54 4.31 8.09
CA ALA A 15 -15.35 3.13 7.78
C ALA A 15 -14.86 2.42 6.51
N GLY A 16 -14.45 3.16 5.48
CA GLY A 16 -13.82 2.61 4.28
C GLY A 16 -12.53 1.84 4.59
N TRP A 17 -11.64 2.43 5.39
CA TRP A 17 -10.40 1.75 5.84
C TRP A 17 -10.69 0.47 6.63
N ARG A 18 -11.68 0.51 7.54
CA ARG A 18 -12.11 -0.69 8.28
C ARG A 18 -12.72 -1.75 7.38
N ALA A 19 -13.46 -1.34 6.34
CA ALA A 19 -14.02 -2.26 5.37
C ALA A 19 -12.91 -2.96 4.58
N GLY A 20 -11.93 -2.21 4.07
CA GLY A 20 -10.74 -2.77 3.40
C GLY A 20 -10.01 -3.77 4.29
N TRP A 21 -9.72 -3.39 5.54
CA TRP A 21 -9.07 -4.29 6.51
C TRP A 21 -9.83 -5.60 6.77
N ARG A 22 -11.17 -5.56 6.79
CA ARG A 22 -11.98 -6.75 7.08
C ARG A 22 -12.24 -7.63 5.87
N ARG A 23 -12.25 -7.05 4.66
CA ARG A 23 -12.67 -7.74 3.43
C ARG A 23 -11.48 -8.16 2.57
N GLU A 24 -10.44 -7.32 2.50
CA GLU A 24 -9.35 -7.47 1.55
C GLU A 24 -8.08 -8.00 2.22
N ARG A 25 -7.73 -9.26 1.92
CA ARG A 25 -6.48 -9.87 2.42
C ARG A 25 -5.24 -9.16 1.88
N SER A 26 -5.31 -8.69 0.64
CA SER A 26 -4.24 -7.93 -0.01
C SER A 26 -3.97 -6.62 0.74
N PHE A 27 -5.02 -5.86 1.09
CA PHE A 27 -4.91 -4.66 1.93
C PHE A 27 -4.21 -4.92 3.27
N CYS A 28 -4.62 -5.97 3.99
CA CYS A 28 -3.97 -6.37 5.24
C CYS A 28 -2.49 -6.71 5.05
N THR A 29 -2.16 -7.43 3.98
CA THR A 29 -0.78 -7.83 3.66
C THR A 29 0.07 -6.59 3.38
N GLN A 30 -0.41 -5.68 2.53
CA GLN A 30 0.30 -4.45 2.20
C GLN A 30 0.47 -3.53 3.41
N ALA A 31 -0.51 -3.49 4.32
CA ALA A 31 -0.38 -2.72 5.55
C ALA A 31 0.70 -3.30 6.49
N VAL A 32 0.77 -4.62 6.64
CA VAL A 32 1.84 -5.29 7.40
C VAL A 32 3.20 -5.02 6.78
N ILE A 33 3.32 -5.10 5.45
CA ILE A 33 4.55 -4.75 4.72
C ILE A 33 4.93 -3.29 4.96
N GLY A 34 3.97 -2.36 4.91
CA GLY A 34 4.19 -0.95 5.20
C GLY A 34 4.70 -0.70 6.62
N VAL A 35 4.16 -1.41 7.62
CA VAL A 35 4.64 -1.36 9.01
C VAL A 35 6.06 -1.91 9.12
N ALA A 36 6.37 -3.03 8.45
CA ALA A 36 7.71 -3.59 8.42
C ALA A 36 8.72 -2.64 7.76
N ALA A 37 8.33 -1.97 6.68
CA ALA A 37 9.16 -0.95 6.02
C ALA A 37 9.41 0.25 6.95
N ALA A 38 8.40 0.72 7.68
CA ALA A 38 8.55 1.78 8.67
C ALA A 38 9.50 1.38 9.82
N ALA A 39 9.41 0.13 10.31
CA ALA A 39 10.34 -0.39 11.30
C ALA A 39 11.77 -0.44 10.77
N ALA A 40 11.97 -0.83 9.51
CA ALA A 40 13.28 -0.82 8.87
C ALA A 40 13.87 0.60 8.80
N LEU A 41 13.06 1.64 8.54
CA LEU A 41 13.50 3.02 8.58
C LEU A 41 13.98 3.45 9.98
N VAL A 42 13.27 3.06 11.03
CA VAL A 42 13.68 3.34 12.42
C VAL A 42 15.06 2.73 12.71
N VAL A 43 15.29 1.50 12.25
CA VAL A 43 16.53 0.76 12.49
C VAL A 43 17.70 1.32 11.66
N LEU A 44 17.49 1.56 10.36
CA LEU A 44 18.53 2.03 9.43
C LEU A 44 18.83 3.53 9.53
N ARG A 45 17.95 4.30 10.19
CA ARG A 45 18.06 5.75 10.40
C ARG A 45 18.45 6.52 9.12
N PRO A 46 17.73 6.32 7.99
CA PRO A 46 18.06 6.95 6.73
C PRO A 46 17.77 8.46 6.72
N ALA A 47 18.25 9.14 5.67
CA ALA A 47 17.93 10.54 5.43
C ALA A 47 16.40 10.74 5.33
N PRO A 48 15.87 11.92 5.69
CA PRO A 48 14.42 12.17 5.71
C PRO A 48 13.68 11.87 4.40
N ILE A 49 14.37 11.95 3.25
CA ILE A 49 13.79 11.63 1.95
C ILE A 49 13.28 10.18 1.87
N TRP A 50 13.99 9.23 2.49
CA TRP A 50 13.59 7.83 2.49
C TRP A 50 12.30 7.58 3.26
N TRP A 51 12.08 8.32 4.35
CA TRP A 51 10.82 8.30 5.09
C TRP A 51 9.66 8.81 4.24
N ALA A 52 9.86 9.90 3.51
CA ALA A 52 8.84 10.47 2.64
C ALA A 52 8.48 9.50 1.49
N LEU A 53 9.47 8.88 0.85
CA LEU A 53 9.26 7.93 -0.25
C LEU A 53 8.50 6.68 0.21
N VAL A 54 8.93 6.07 1.31
CA VAL A 54 8.26 4.88 1.86
C VAL A 54 6.85 5.20 2.32
N ALA A 55 6.65 6.32 3.03
CA ALA A 55 5.32 6.73 3.48
C ALA A 55 4.37 6.99 2.30
N MET A 56 4.87 7.67 1.25
CA MET A 56 4.10 7.95 0.03
C MET A 56 3.70 6.66 -0.69
N LEU A 57 4.64 5.74 -0.91
CA LEU A 57 4.37 4.48 -1.61
C LEU A 57 3.45 3.57 -0.79
N ALA A 58 3.66 3.46 0.52
CA ALA A 58 2.77 2.69 1.39
C ALA A 58 1.34 3.25 1.37
N ALA A 59 1.18 4.57 1.46
CA ALA A 59 -0.13 5.22 1.38
C ALA A 59 -0.79 5.01 0.00
N LEU A 60 -0.02 5.11 -1.09
CA LEU A 60 -0.52 4.90 -2.44
C LEU A 60 -0.97 3.46 -2.68
N ILE A 61 -0.19 2.47 -2.24
CA ILE A 61 -0.56 1.05 -2.34
C ILE A 61 -1.86 0.79 -1.59
N LEU A 62 -1.97 1.24 -0.33
CA LEU A 62 -3.19 1.05 0.46
C LEU A 62 -4.41 1.76 -0.17
N ALA A 63 -4.22 2.95 -0.74
CA ALA A 63 -5.28 3.66 -1.46
C ALA A 63 -5.74 2.88 -2.71
N LEU A 64 -4.80 2.32 -3.48
CA LEU A 64 -5.11 1.51 -4.65
C LEU A 64 -5.78 0.18 -4.29
N GLU A 65 -5.39 -0.45 -3.18
CA GLU A 65 -6.05 -1.66 -2.67
C GLU A 65 -7.51 -1.38 -2.25
N LEU A 66 -7.77 -0.25 -1.58
CA LEU A 66 -9.14 0.18 -1.28
C LEU A 66 -9.95 0.46 -2.54
N LEU A 67 -9.33 1.08 -3.54
CA LEU A 67 -9.97 1.35 -4.83
C LEU A 67 -10.27 0.03 -5.57
N ASN A 68 -9.33 -0.93 -5.54
CA ASN A 68 -9.50 -2.25 -6.13
C ASN A 68 -10.71 -2.97 -5.52
N GLY A 69 -10.75 -3.10 -4.20
CA GLY A 69 -11.88 -3.76 -3.52
C GLY A 69 -13.21 -3.01 -3.72
N ALA A 70 -13.19 -1.68 -3.83
CA ALA A 70 -14.39 -0.91 -4.15
C ALA A 70 -14.90 -1.16 -5.58
N ILE A 71 -14.00 -1.19 -6.57
CA ILE A 71 -14.33 -1.49 -7.96
C ILE A 71 -14.85 -2.93 -8.08
N GLU A 72 -14.15 -3.90 -7.50
CA GLU A 72 -14.59 -5.30 -7.46
C GLU A 72 -15.99 -5.43 -6.86
N ALA A 73 -16.24 -4.81 -5.71
CA ALA A 73 -17.55 -4.86 -5.06
C ALA A 73 -18.68 -4.26 -5.91
N VAL A 74 -18.41 -3.20 -6.69
CA VAL A 74 -19.40 -2.59 -7.59
C VAL A 74 -19.65 -3.51 -8.80
N ILE A 75 -18.59 -4.06 -9.38
CA ILE A 75 -18.68 -4.97 -10.52
C ILE A 75 -19.47 -6.23 -10.14
N ASP A 76 -19.13 -6.86 -9.00
CA ASP A 76 -19.79 -8.07 -8.52
C ASP A 76 -21.27 -7.85 -8.22
N LEU A 77 -21.64 -6.64 -7.79
CA LEU A 77 -23.03 -6.27 -7.56
C LEU A 77 -23.82 -6.10 -8.86
N LEU A 78 -23.21 -5.49 -9.88
CA LEU A 78 -23.90 -5.16 -11.14
C LEU A 78 -23.94 -6.34 -12.12
N HIS A 79 -22.90 -7.17 -12.12
CA HIS A 79 -22.72 -8.25 -13.10
C HIS A 79 -22.20 -9.52 -12.41
N PRO A 80 -23.08 -10.33 -11.79
CA PRO A 80 -22.68 -11.57 -11.11
C PRO A 80 -22.26 -12.70 -12.07
N GLY A 81 -22.36 -12.50 -13.39
CA GLY A 81 -21.89 -13.43 -14.42
C GLY A 81 -20.46 -13.14 -14.86
N LEU A 82 -19.72 -14.17 -15.27
CA LEU A 82 -18.37 -14.02 -15.82
C LEU A 82 -18.44 -13.50 -17.26
N HIS A 83 -17.86 -12.33 -17.48
CA HIS A 83 -17.66 -11.72 -18.80
C HIS A 83 -16.18 -11.37 -18.98
N ASP A 84 -15.62 -11.64 -20.16
CA ASP A 84 -14.19 -11.46 -20.41
C ASP A 84 -13.71 -10.02 -20.16
N GLU A 85 -14.51 -9.03 -20.54
CA GLU A 85 -14.23 -7.61 -20.30
C GLU A 85 -14.21 -7.24 -18.81
N ILE A 86 -15.02 -7.91 -17.99
CA ILE A 86 -15.03 -7.69 -16.53
C ILE A 86 -13.75 -8.24 -15.91
N THR A 87 -13.35 -9.44 -16.33
CA THR A 87 -12.09 -10.04 -15.90
C THR A 87 -10.92 -9.13 -16.26
N ALA A 88 -10.87 -8.64 -17.51
CA ALA A 88 -9.84 -7.71 -17.95
C ALA A 88 -9.81 -6.43 -17.10
N ALA A 89 -10.97 -5.84 -16.77
CA ALA A 89 -11.04 -4.65 -15.93
C ALA A 89 -10.49 -4.90 -14.52
N LYS A 90 -10.84 -6.05 -13.90
CA LYS A 90 -10.30 -6.45 -12.59
C LYS A 90 -8.78 -6.65 -12.65
N ASP A 91 -8.30 -7.35 -13.67
CA ASP A 91 -6.87 -7.60 -13.88
C ASP A 91 -6.07 -6.30 -14.08
N MET A 92 -6.65 -5.30 -14.75
CA MET A 92 -6.01 -3.99 -14.93
C MET A 92 -5.81 -3.24 -13.61
N VAL A 93 -6.81 -3.28 -12.71
CA VAL A 93 -6.69 -2.62 -11.40
C VAL A 93 -5.71 -3.35 -10.51
N ALA A 94 -5.73 -4.69 -10.49
CA ALA A 94 -4.72 -5.49 -9.82
C ALA A 94 -3.30 -5.23 -10.39
N GLY A 95 -3.19 -5.08 -11.72
CA GLY A 95 -1.95 -4.72 -12.40
C GLY A 95 -1.42 -3.34 -11.98
N ALA A 96 -2.29 -2.37 -11.74
CA ALA A 96 -1.89 -1.06 -11.22
C ALA A 96 -1.31 -1.16 -9.80
N VAL A 97 -1.93 -1.94 -8.91
CA VAL A 97 -1.41 -2.21 -7.56
C VAL A 97 -0.05 -2.90 -7.64
N LEU A 98 0.10 -3.88 -8.54
CA LEU A 98 1.36 -4.58 -8.77
C LEU A 98 2.47 -3.64 -9.24
N ALA A 99 2.18 -2.73 -10.18
CA ALA A 99 3.15 -1.77 -10.70
C ALA A 99 3.69 -0.85 -9.60
N ILE A 100 2.81 -0.33 -8.73
CA ILE A 100 3.24 0.50 -7.59
C ILE A 100 4.00 -0.33 -6.56
N SER A 101 3.58 -1.57 -6.30
CA SER A 101 4.29 -2.49 -5.40
C SER A 101 5.71 -2.78 -5.90
N ALA A 102 5.89 -2.97 -7.21
CA ALA A 102 7.21 -3.14 -7.83
C ALA A 102 8.08 -1.88 -7.66
N ALA A 103 7.52 -0.68 -7.85
CA ALA A 103 8.23 0.56 -7.59
C ALA A 103 8.66 0.69 -6.12
N ALA A 104 7.81 0.28 -5.17
CA ALA A 104 8.14 0.23 -3.75
C ALA A 104 9.30 -0.74 -3.44
N LEU A 105 9.35 -1.89 -4.11
CA LEU A 105 10.49 -2.81 -3.98
C LEU A 105 11.79 -2.20 -4.50
N VAL A 106 11.75 -1.48 -5.63
CA VAL A 106 12.93 -0.78 -6.16
C VAL A 106 13.44 0.27 -5.17
N VAL A 107 12.54 1.07 -4.59
CA VAL A 107 12.89 2.07 -3.57
C VAL A 107 13.46 1.40 -2.32
N GLY A 108 12.85 0.32 -1.84
CA GLY A 108 13.35 -0.44 -0.69
C GLY A 108 14.73 -1.05 -0.95
N ALA A 109 14.97 -1.58 -2.14
CA ALA A 109 16.28 -2.10 -2.55
C ALA A 109 17.33 -0.99 -2.62
N ALA A 110 17.00 0.17 -3.19
CA ALA A 110 17.90 1.31 -3.25
C ALA A 110 18.28 1.82 -1.85
N LEU A 111 17.31 1.87 -0.91
CA LEU A 111 17.58 2.17 0.49
C LEU A 111 18.54 1.15 1.12
N ALA A 112 18.28 -0.15 0.90
CA ALA A 112 19.10 -1.21 1.43
C ALA A 112 20.54 -1.18 0.88
N VAL A 113 20.72 -0.81 -0.39
CA VAL A 113 22.05 -0.61 -0.99
C VAL A 113 22.76 0.60 -0.38
N GLU A 114 22.07 1.72 -0.17
CA GLU A 114 22.67 2.92 0.43
C GLU A 114 23.06 2.68 1.90
N ARG A 115 22.16 2.11 2.71
CA ARG A 115 22.32 2.03 4.17
C ARG A 115 22.76 0.68 4.71
N GLY A 116 22.59 -0.39 3.95
CA GLY A 116 22.98 -1.74 4.35
C GLY A 116 24.44 -1.86 4.74
N PRO A 117 25.42 -1.42 3.91
CA PRO A 117 26.83 -1.55 4.26
C PRO A 117 27.24 -0.78 5.52
N ALA A 118 26.65 0.40 5.75
CA ALA A 118 26.93 1.20 6.95
C ALA A 118 26.33 0.54 8.20
N ALA A 119 25.08 0.10 8.14
CA ALA A 119 24.42 -0.60 9.24
C ALA A 119 25.14 -1.91 9.61
N LEU A 120 25.62 -2.66 8.62
CA LEU A 120 26.38 -3.90 8.86
C LEU A 120 27.74 -3.65 9.51
N ARG A 121 28.40 -2.52 9.22
CA ARG A 121 29.62 -2.11 9.94
C ARG A 121 29.32 -1.68 11.37
N GLU A 122 28.24 -0.90 11.58
CA GLU A 122 27.80 -0.51 12.93
C GLU A 122 27.49 -1.72 13.82
N TRP A 123 26.97 -2.80 13.24
CA TRP A 123 26.67 -4.05 13.97
C TRP A 123 27.85 -5.03 14.04
N GLY A 124 29.03 -4.65 13.54
CA GLY A 124 30.23 -5.49 13.58
C GLY A 124 30.17 -6.73 12.70
N VAL A 125 29.25 -6.77 11.72
CA VAL A 125 29.10 -7.88 10.77
C VAL A 125 30.11 -7.76 9.63
N LEU A 126 30.35 -6.54 9.15
CA LEU A 126 31.38 -6.22 8.16
C LEU A 126 32.54 -5.48 8.83
N ARG A 127 33.77 -5.85 8.49
CA ARG A 127 34.99 -5.11 8.88
C ARG A 127 35.28 -3.99 7.90
#